data_AF-A0A2V8A350-F1
#
_entry.id   AF-A0A2V8A350-F1
#
_cell.length_a   1.000
_cell.length_b   1.000
_cell.length_c   1.000
_cell.angle_alpha   90.00
_cell.angle_beta   90.00
_cell.angle_gamma   90.00
#
_symmetry.space_group_name_H-M   'P 1'
#
loop_
_entity.id
_entity.type
_entity.pdbx_description
1 polymer ?
#
loop_
_entity_poly.entity_id
_entity_poly.type
_entity_poly.pdbx_seq_one_letter_code
_entity_poly.pdbx_strand_id
1 'polypeptide(L)'
;RWRERRLGFHPPRPMLRPTVGSGLIISWAGMRGIVTLAAALALPATFPFRDLIVLTAFSVVLGTLALQGLTLGPLLRALDLRDDDPVGHEVTAARERALRAGLAGFEHDRSPVAEAVRQEFIAHLGSRDGNPQEGEARRSLHRDIHRHALHAARQAVLAMRASDEIGDDAFHQMEEELEKGE
;
A
#
# COMPACT_ATOMS: atom_id res chain seq x y z
N ARG A 1 -30.43 -3.03 -17.84
CA ARG A 1 -29.15 -3.46 -18.47
C ARG A 1 -28.55 -2.40 -19.41
N TRP A 2 -28.69 -1.09 -19.13
CA TRP A 2 -28.20 0.01 -19.99
C TRP A 2 -27.46 1.13 -19.21
N ARG A 3 -27.25 0.98 -17.89
CA ARG A 3 -26.66 2.02 -17.03
C ARG A 3 -25.17 1.84 -16.70
N GLU A 4 -24.59 0.68 -17.01
CA GLU A 4 -23.20 0.32 -16.63
C GLU A 4 -22.12 0.83 -17.62
N ARG A 5 -22.49 1.42 -18.77
CA ARG A 5 -21.51 1.81 -19.81
C ARG A 5 -20.92 3.22 -19.65
N ARG A 6 -21.35 4.02 -18.68
CA ARG A 6 -20.84 5.40 -18.47
C ARG A 6 -19.90 5.56 -17.29
N LEU A 7 -19.81 4.59 -16.40
CA LEU A 7 -18.83 4.58 -15.33
C LEU A 7 -17.64 3.78 -15.86
N GLY A 8 -16.67 4.50 -16.44
CA GLY A 8 -15.41 3.89 -16.85
C GLY A 8 -14.83 3.16 -15.66
N PHE A 9 -14.73 1.84 -15.76
CA PHE A 9 -14.05 1.01 -14.78
C PHE A 9 -12.59 1.44 -14.76
N HIS A 10 -12.24 2.34 -13.84
CA HIS A 10 -10.86 2.68 -13.51
C HIS A 10 -10.45 1.70 -12.41
N PRO A 11 -9.70 0.63 -12.73
CA PRO A 11 -9.12 -0.17 -11.68
C PRO A 11 -8.21 0.77 -10.84
N PRO A 12 -8.38 0.85 -9.51
CA PRO A 12 -7.66 1.80 -8.64
C PRO A 12 -6.16 1.52 -8.51
N ARG A 13 -5.62 0.67 -9.37
CA ARG A 13 -4.20 0.50 -9.62
C ARG A 13 -4.06 0.30 -11.12
N PRO A 14 -3.15 1.00 -11.81
CA PRO A 14 -2.64 0.43 -13.04
C PRO A 14 -2.09 -0.93 -12.61
N MET A 15 -2.80 -2.03 -12.93
CA MET A 15 -2.27 -3.38 -12.79
C MET A 15 -0.84 -3.28 -13.29
N LEU A 16 0.14 -3.51 -12.39
CA LEU A 16 1.56 -3.30 -12.65
C LEU A 16 1.78 -3.73 -14.08
N ARG A 17 1.88 -2.76 -15.02
CA ARG A 17 1.82 -3.11 -16.45
C ARG A 17 2.96 -4.08 -16.59
N PRO A 18 2.73 -5.34 -17.00
CA PRO A 18 3.78 -6.34 -16.96
C PRO A 18 4.91 -5.80 -17.81
N THR A 19 5.91 -5.24 -17.13
CA THR A 19 7.04 -4.63 -17.79
C THR A 19 7.73 -5.79 -18.48
N VAL A 20 8.30 -5.55 -19.65
CA VAL A 20 9.06 -6.60 -20.34
C VAL A 20 10.10 -7.22 -19.39
N GLY A 21 10.64 -6.43 -18.45
CA GLY A 21 11.47 -6.90 -17.34
C GLY A 21 10.77 -7.88 -16.38
N SER A 22 9.56 -7.58 -15.89
CA SER A 22 8.78 -8.47 -15.01
C SER A 22 8.44 -9.80 -15.70
N GLY A 23 8.05 -9.74 -16.98
CA GLY A 23 7.80 -10.93 -17.79
C GLY A 23 9.06 -11.76 -18.03
N LEU A 24 10.19 -11.10 -18.27
CA LEU A 24 11.49 -11.76 -18.43
C LEU A 24 11.94 -12.44 -17.13
N ILE A 25 11.75 -11.81 -15.97
CA ILE A 25 12.08 -12.39 -14.65
C ILE A 25 11.23 -13.63 -14.36
N ILE A 26 9.91 -13.57 -14.61
CA ILE A 26 9.00 -14.71 -14.40
C ILE A 26 9.37 -15.86 -15.36
N SER A 27 9.62 -15.55 -16.63
CA SER A 27 10.03 -16.54 -17.63
C SER A 27 11.42 -17.13 -17.32
N TRP A 28 12.33 -16.34 -16.74
CA TRP A 28 13.66 -16.78 -16.35
C TRP A 28 13.63 -17.69 -15.13
N ALA A 29 12.80 -17.35 -14.14
CA ALA A 29 12.65 -18.11 -12.90
C ALA A 29 11.92 -19.45 -13.09
N GLY A 30 10.96 -19.53 -14.02
CA GLY A 30 10.11 -20.72 -14.18
C GLY A 30 10.71 -21.88 -14.99
N MET A 31 11.65 -21.63 -15.91
CA MET A 31 12.08 -22.64 -16.89
C MET A 31 13.33 -23.44 -16.50
N ARG A 32 14.05 -23.07 -15.43
CA ARG A 32 15.41 -23.58 -15.18
C ARG A 32 15.42 -24.57 -14.04
N GLY A 33 15.64 -25.85 -14.38
CA GLY A 33 15.97 -26.91 -13.42
C GLY A 33 15.06 -28.13 -13.49
N ILE A 34 13.76 -27.95 -13.75
CA ILE A 34 12.82 -29.08 -13.76
C ILE A 34 13.10 -30.04 -14.92
N VAL A 35 13.45 -29.53 -16.11
CA VAL A 35 13.76 -30.34 -17.29
C VAL A 35 15.07 -31.11 -17.11
N THR A 36 16.11 -30.47 -16.56
CA THR A 36 17.41 -31.12 -16.29
C THR A 36 17.28 -32.21 -15.25
N LEU A 37 16.51 -31.97 -14.18
CA LEU A 37 16.24 -32.96 -13.15
C LEU A 37 15.39 -34.12 -13.69
N ALA A 38 14.35 -33.82 -14.48
CA ALA A 38 13.52 -34.84 -15.13
C ALA A 38 14.33 -35.72 -16.08
N ALA A 39 15.21 -35.13 -16.90
CA ALA A 39 16.09 -35.88 -17.81
C ALA A 39 17.08 -36.77 -17.04
N ALA A 40 17.64 -36.27 -15.93
CA ALA A 40 18.53 -37.07 -15.07
C ALA A 40 17.78 -38.23 -14.38
N LEU A 41 16.54 -38.01 -13.94
CA LEU A 41 15.71 -39.05 -13.32
C LEU A 41 15.15 -40.07 -14.33
N ALA A 42 14.99 -39.67 -15.59
CA ALA A 42 14.55 -40.53 -16.69
C ALA A 42 15.61 -41.57 -17.13
N LEU A 43 16.84 -41.48 -16.61
CA LEU A 43 17.89 -42.46 -16.91
C LEU A 43 17.54 -43.86 -16.35
N PRO A 44 17.61 -44.92 -17.19
CA PRO A 44 17.36 -46.30 -16.76
C PRO A 44 18.29 -46.73 -15.62
N ALA A 45 17.78 -47.56 -14.70
CA ALA A 45 18.54 -48.02 -13.54
C ALA A 45 19.80 -48.85 -13.89
N THR A 46 19.85 -49.43 -15.10
CA THR A 46 20.97 -50.21 -15.64
C THR A 46 22.09 -49.35 -16.24
N PHE A 47 21.97 -48.02 -16.22
CA PHE A 47 22.97 -47.13 -16.80
C PHE A 47 24.20 -46.99 -15.87
N PRO A 48 25.43 -47.21 -16.36
CA PRO A 48 26.63 -47.07 -15.53
C PRO A 48 26.80 -45.61 -15.06
N PHE A 49 27.21 -45.43 -13.80
CA PHE A 49 27.43 -44.12 -13.17
C PHE A 49 26.17 -43.22 -13.04
N ARG A 50 24.96 -43.78 -13.11
CA ARG A 50 23.69 -43.05 -12.96
C ARG A 50 23.66 -42.14 -11.73
N ASP A 51 24.02 -42.66 -10.56
CA ASP A 51 23.94 -41.90 -9.31
C ASP A 51 24.91 -40.70 -9.30
N LEU A 52 26.07 -40.84 -9.95
CA LEU A 52 27.02 -39.76 -10.13
C LEU A 52 26.46 -38.67 -11.06
N ILE A 53 25.81 -39.06 -12.16
CA ILE A 53 25.15 -38.14 -13.11
C ILE A 53 24.00 -37.40 -12.41
N VAL A 54 23.17 -38.09 -11.63
CA VAL A 54 22.04 -37.49 -10.90
C VAL A 54 22.57 -36.53 -9.83
N LEU A 55 23.61 -36.90 -9.09
CA LEU A 55 24.24 -36.03 -8.08
C LEU A 55 24.81 -34.76 -8.73
N THR A 56 25.53 -34.90 -9.86
CA THR A 56 26.07 -33.75 -10.59
C THR A 56 24.95 -32.85 -11.14
N ALA A 57 23.90 -33.43 -11.75
CA ALA A 57 22.76 -32.68 -12.26
C ALA A 57 22.05 -31.91 -11.13
N PHE A 58 21.84 -32.56 -9.98
CA PHE A 58 21.25 -31.92 -8.81
C PHE A 58 22.14 -30.77 -8.28
N SER A 59 23.45 -31.01 -8.17
CA SER A 59 24.42 -30.02 -7.67
C SER A 59 24.50 -28.80 -8.58
N VAL A 60 24.47 -29.02 -9.91
CA VAL A 60 24.45 -27.95 -10.91
C VAL A 60 23.14 -27.17 -10.83
N VAL A 61 21.98 -27.84 -10.73
CA VAL A 61 20.69 -27.16 -10.57
C VAL A 61 20.67 -26.31 -9.29
N LEU A 62 21.06 -26.89 -8.15
CA LEU A 62 21.10 -26.18 -6.88
C LEU A 62 22.06 -24.98 -6.91
N GLY A 63 23.26 -25.16 -7.50
CA GLY A 63 24.22 -24.07 -7.69
C GLY A 63 23.69 -22.96 -8.58
N THR A 64 23.01 -23.31 -9.68
CA THR A 64 22.40 -22.30 -10.57
C THR A 64 21.24 -21.57 -9.91
N LEU A 65 20.42 -22.25 -9.10
CA LEU A 65 19.34 -21.63 -8.34
C LEU A 65 19.87 -20.72 -7.23
N ALA A 66 20.91 -21.15 -6.51
CA ALA A 66 21.56 -20.34 -5.49
C ALA A 66 22.16 -19.07 -6.10
N LEU A 67 22.89 -19.21 -7.21
CA LEU A 67 23.47 -18.07 -7.92
C LEU A 67 22.38 -17.13 -8.45
N GLN A 68 21.34 -17.65 -9.10
CA GLN A 68 20.23 -16.85 -9.63
C GLN A 68 19.42 -16.16 -8.52
N GLY A 69 19.14 -16.85 -7.42
CA GLY A 69 18.47 -16.28 -6.25
C GLY A 69 19.29 -15.14 -5.64
N LEU A 70 20.62 -15.32 -5.54
CA LEU A 70 21.51 -14.25 -5.07
C LEU A 70 21.63 -13.10 -6.06
N THR A 71 21.45 -13.34 -7.36
CA THR A 71 21.51 -12.31 -8.41
C THR A 71 20.20 -11.52 -8.52
N LEU A 72 19.07 -12.11 -8.11
CA LEU A 72 17.76 -11.46 -8.15
C LEU A 72 17.68 -10.28 -7.17
N GLY A 73 18.22 -10.43 -5.96
CA GLY A 73 18.27 -9.36 -4.95
C GLY A 73 18.94 -8.05 -5.43
N PRO A 74 20.18 -8.08 -5.96
CA PRO A 74 20.82 -6.89 -6.53
C PRO A 74 20.17 -6.43 -7.84
N LEU A 75 19.60 -7.34 -8.65
CA LEU A 75 18.87 -6.95 -9.87
C LEU A 75 17.59 -6.17 -9.53
N LEU A 76 16.82 -6.59 -8.52
CA LEU A 76 15.65 -5.86 -8.04
C LEU A 76 16.03 -4.49 -7.48
N ARG A 77 17.16 -4.39 -6.76
CA ARG A 77 17.69 -3.11 -6.27
C ARG A 77 18.18 -2.20 -7.40
N ALA A 78 18.80 -2.76 -8.43
CA ALA A 78 19.29 -2.00 -9.58
C ALA A 78 18.17 -1.50 -10.50
N LEU A 79 17.02 -2.19 -10.53
CA LEU A 79 15.86 -1.80 -11.32
C LEU A 79 14.99 -0.72 -10.64
N ASP A 80 15.41 -0.21 -9.49
CA ASP A 80 14.74 0.84 -8.71
C ASP A 80 13.23 0.61 -8.54
N LEU A 81 12.84 -0.66 -8.36
CA LEU A 81 11.51 -1.04 -7.88
C LEU A 81 11.42 -0.74 -6.37
N ARG A 82 11.81 0.47 -5.95
CA ARG A 82 11.35 1.02 -4.68
C ARG A 82 9.89 1.37 -4.93
N ASP A 83 9.02 0.61 -4.29
CA ASP A 83 7.65 1.02 -4.09
C ASP A 83 7.75 2.33 -3.30
N ASP A 84 7.59 3.48 -3.98
CA ASP A 84 7.74 4.83 -3.43
C ASP A 84 6.62 5.17 -2.41
N ASP A 85 6.14 4.17 -1.67
CA ASP A 85 4.97 4.22 -0.78
C ASP A 85 3.83 5.07 -1.36
N PRO A 86 3.28 4.68 -2.53
CA PRO A 86 2.22 5.44 -3.20
C PRO A 86 1.01 5.63 -2.28
N VAL A 87 0.72 4.63 -1.45
CA VAL A 87 -0.34 4.68 -0.43
C VAL A 87 -0.01 5.73 0.63
N GLY A 88 1.21 5.78 1.16
CA GLY A 88 1.63 6.80 2.14
C GLY A 88 1.53 8.23 1.61
N HIS A 89 1.85 8.46 0.34
CA HIS A 89 1.66 9.76 -0.30
C HIS A 89 0.18 10.13 -0.45
N GLU A 90 -0.66 9.20 -0.91
CA GLU A 90 -2.11 9.39 -0.99
C GLU A 90 -2.72 9.67 0.39
N VAL A 91 -2.33 8.92 1.43
CA VAL A 91 -2.79 9.11 2.80
C VAL A 91 -2.38 10.48 3.33
N THR A 92 -1.16 10.93 3.06
CA THR A 92 -0.69 12.25 3.50
C THR A 92 -1.50 13.37 2.85
N ALA A 93 -1.74 13.30 1.53
CA ALA A 93 -2.57 14.26 0.82
C ALA A 93 -4.04 14.23 1.28
N ALA A 94 -4.58 13.02 1.49
CA ALA A 94 -5.93 12.81 1.97
C ALA A 94 -6.13 13.40 3.37
N ARG A 95 -5.16 13.17 4.27
CA ARG A 95 -5.14 13.71 5.63
C ARG A 95 -5.16 15.22 5.63
N GLU A 96 -4.30 15.86 4.85
CA GLU A 96 -4.25 17.32 4.75
C GLU A 96 -5.60 17.89 4.29
N ARG A 97 -6.22 17.27 3.28
CA ARG A 97 -7.51 17.72 2.75
C ARG A 97 -8.67 17.48 3.71
N ALA A 98 -8.71 16.33 4.37
CA ALA A 98 -9.72 15.98 5.36
C ALA A 98 -9.69 16.96 6.55
N LEU A 99 -8.50 17.29 7.05
CA LEU A 99 -8.32 18.28 8.11
C LEU A 99 -8.77 19.68 7.66
N ARG A 100 -8.36 20.12 6.46
CA ARG A 100 -8.83 21.39 5.89
C ARG A 100 -10.35 21.45 5.78
N ALA A 101 -11.00 20.39 5.34
CA ALA A 101 -12.46 20.32 5.25
C ALA A 101 -13.11 20.41 6.65
N GLY A 102 -12.54 19.73 7.65
CA GLY A 102 -12.94 19.85 9.05
C GLY A 102 -12.86 21.28 9.57
N LEU A 103 -11.80 22.00 9.24
CA LEU A 103 -11.57 23.39 9.67
C LEU A 103 -12.41 24.42 8.90
N ALA A 104 -12.71 24.18 7.62
CA ALA A 104 -13.48 25.08 6.77
C ALA A 104 -14.89 25.37 7.33
N GLY A 105 -15.48 24.40 8.04
CA GLY A 105 -16.76 24.58 8.73
C GLY A 105 -16.76 25.68 9.80
N PHE A 106 -15.58 26.10 10.27
CA PHE A 106 -15.40 27.07 11.34
C PHE A 106 -14.65 28.33 10.91
N GLU A 107 -14.31 28.50 9.64
CA GLU A 107 -13.46 29.60 9.15
C GLU A 107 -14.01 30.99 9.53
N HIS A 108 -15.34 31.11 9.68
CA HIS A 108 -16.04 32.34 10.06
C HIS A 108 -16.42 32.38 11.55
N ASP A 109 -16.27 31.29 12.29
CA ASP A 109 -16.58 31.22 13.72
C ASP A 109 -15.34 31.61 14.55
N ARG A 110 -15.42 32.76 15.22
CA ARG A 110 -14.36 33.29 16.12
C ARG A 110 -14.61 32.96 17.58
N SER A 111 -15.53 32.04 17.89
CA SER A 111 -15.75 31.56 19.24
C SER A 111 -14.45 30.98 19.83
N PRO A 112 -14.16 31.21 21.13
CA PRO A 112 -13.02 30.57 21.80
C PRO A 112 -13.04 29.04 21.69
N VAL A 113 -14.23 28.45 21.47
CA VAL A 113 -14.38 27.02 21.22
C VAL A 113 -13.89 26.60 19.83
N ALA A 114 -14.24 27.36 18.79
CA ALA A 114 -13.80 27.10 17.42
C ALA A 114 -12.27 27.24 17.30
N GLU A 115 -11.68 28.17 18.05
CA GLU A 115 -10.23 28.36 18.09
C GLU A 115 -9.53 27.21 18.82
N ALA A 116 -10.10 26.70 19.92
CA ALA A 116 -9.57 25.54 20.62
C ALA A 116 -9.56 24.27 19.72
N VAL A 117 -10.63 24.06 18.94
CA VAL A 117 -10.71 22.94 17.98
C VAL A 117 -9.74 23.13 16.80
N ARG A 118 -9.56 24.37 16.31
CA ARG A 118 -8.52 24.69 15.31
C ARG A 118 -7.13 24.33 15.82
N GLN A 119 -6.78 24.77 17.03
CA GLN A 119 -5.50 24.49 17.67
C GLN A 119 -5.27 22.98 17.86
N GLU A 120 -6.31 22.23 18.25
CA GLU A 120 -6.26 20.77 18.40
C GLU A 120 -5.97 20.05 17.07
N PHE A 121 -6.69 20.43 16.00
CA PHE A 121 -6.50 19.86 14.65
C PHE A 121 -5.13 20.21 14.07
N ILE A 122 -4.65 21.44 14.30
CA ILE A 122 -3.31 21.87 13.89
C ILE A 122 -2.23 21.14 14.69
N ALA A 123 -2.41 20.93 15.99
CA ALA A 123 -1.44 20.20 16.83
C ALA A 123 -1.28 18.74 16.38
N HIS A 124 -2.35 18.10 15.88
CA HIS A 124 -2.31 16.75 15.32
C HIS A 124 -1.54 16.65 13.98
N LEU A 125 -1.23 17.77 13.30
CA LEU A 125 -0.35 17.78 12.12
C LEU A 125 1.14 17.64 12.47
N GLY A 126 1.54 17.95 13.71
CA GLY A 126 2.95 18.05 14.10
C GLY A 126 3.42 17.04 15.16
N SER A 127 2.51 16.51 15.99
CA SER A 127 2.91 15.74 17.17
C SER A 127 2.35 14.32 17.17
N ARG A 128 3.26 13.35 17.13
CA ARG A 128 3.00 11.95 17.53
C ARG A 128 2.99 11.76 19.06
N ASP A 129 3.26 12.83 19.82
CA ASP A 129 3.57 12.85 21.26
C ASP A 129 2.57 13.63 22.14
N GLY A 130 1.37 13.95 21.65
CA GLY A 130 0.36 14.64 22.47
C GLY A 130 -0.16 13.77 23.63
N ASN A 131 -0.25 14.32 24.86
CA ASN A 131 -0.83 13.63 26.01
C ASN A 131 -2.33 13.31 25.76
N PRO A 132 -2.73 12.03 25.62
CA PRO A 132 -4.09 11.66 25.25
C PRO A 132 -5.16 12.16 26.24
N GLN A 133 -4.80 12.27 27.53
CA GLN A 133 -5.73 12.62 28.59
C GLN A 133 -6.20 14.08 28.53
N GLU A 134 -5.36 15.00 28.08
CA GLU A 134 -5.74 16.41 27.92
C GLU A 134 -6.61 16.64 26.68
N GLY A 135 -6.40 15.87 25.61
CA GLY A 135 -7.22 15.90 24.41
C GLY A 135 -8.65 15.43 24.72
N GLU A 136 -8.79 14.32 25.44
CA GLU A 136 -10.10 13.75 25.80
C GLU A 136 -10.95 14.72 26.63
N ALA A 137 -10.34 15.41 27.60
CA ALA A 137 -11.03 16.39 28.43
C ALA A 137 -11.54 17.58 27.58
N ARG A 138 -10.74 18.08 26.63
CA ARG A 138 -11.12 19.17 25.71
C ARG A 138 -12.21 18.73 24.72
N ARG A 139 -12.09 17.52 24.13
CA ARG A 139 -13.13 16.91 23.28
C ARG A 139 -14.47 16.80 24.01
N SER A 140 -14.43 16.40 25.29
CA SER A 140 -15.63 16.28 26.12
C SER A 140 -16.36 17.61 26.32
N LEU A 141 -15.61 18.72 26.45
CA LEU A 141 -16.14 20.06 26.63
C LEU A 141 -16.78 20.62 25.34
N HIS A 142 -16.28 20.20 24.18
CA HIS A 142 -16.63 20.78 22.87
C HIS A 142 -17.15 19.73 21.86
N ARG A 143 -17.89 18.74 22.37
CA ARG A 143 -18.33 17.56 21.63
C ARG A 143 -19.07 17.85 20.33
N ASP A 144 -19.94 18.87 20.31
CA ASP A 144 -20.77 19.15 19.13
C ASP A 144 -19.97 19.78 17.99
N ILE A 145 -19.01 20.64 18.32
CA ILE A 145 -18.11 21.26 17.33
C ILE A 145 -17.12 20.21 16.81
N HIS A 146 -16.61 19.35 17.69
CA HIS A 146 -15.75 18.24 17.29
C HIS A 146 -16.47 17.27 16.32
N ARG A 147 -17.72 16.90 16.61
CA ARG A 147 -18.53 16.06 15.70
C ARG A 147 -18.77 16.70 14.34
N HIS A 148 -19.05 18.00 14.29
CA HIS A 148 -19.20 18.70 13.01
C HIS A 148 -17.89 18.70 12.20
N ALA A 149 -16.75 18.90 12.85
CA ALA A 149 -15.43 18.82 12.22
C ALA A 149 -15.16 17.42 11.64
N LEU A 150 -15.42 16.37 12.42
CA LEU A 150 -15.22 14.99 12.01
C LEU A 150 -16.14 14.59 10.85
N HIS A 151 -17.41 15.02 10.91
CA HIS A 151 -18.36 14.77 9.82
C HIS A 151 -17.90 15.42 8.51
N ALA A 152 -17.37 16.65 8.55
CA ALA A 152 -16.81 17.31 7.38
C ALA A 152 -15.54 16.61 6.85
N ALA A 153 -14.66 16.12 7.74
CA ALA A 153 -13.50 15.32 7.36
C ALA A 153 -13.88 14.00 6.68
N ARG A 154 -14.85 13.26 7.23
CA ARG A 154 -15.40 12.03 6.62
C ARG A 154 -15.99 12.28 5.24
N GLN A 155 -16.78 13.34 5.09
CA GLN A 155 -17.36 13.74 3.81
C GLN A 155 -16.26 14.03 2.77
N ALA A 156 -15.16 14.65 3.16
CA ALA A 156 -14.04 14.92 2.27
C ALA A 156 -13.31 13.64 1.84
N VAL A 157 -13.08 12.69 2.76
CA VAL A 157 -12.47 11.38 2.44
C VAL A 157 -13.36 10.58 1.48
N LEU A 158 -14.67 10.56 1.72
CA LEU A 158 -15.64 9.94 0.82
C LEU A 158 -15.67 10.61 -0.56
N ALA A 159 -15.58 11.94 -0.61
CA ALA A 159 -15.51 12.69 -1.86
C ALA A 159 -14.25 12.36 -2.66
N MET A 160 -13.08 12.28 -2.00
CA MET A 160 -11.82 11.88 -2.64
C MET A 160 -11.88 10.45 -3.18
N ARG A 161 -12.54 9.53 -2.45
CA ARG A 161 -12.76 8.16 -2.92
C ARG A 161 -13.70 8.12 -4.13
N ALA A 162 -14.77 8.92 -4.11
CA ALA A 162 -15.72 9.00 -5.20
C ALA A 162 -15.13 9.64 -6.48
N SER A 163 -14.14 10.52 -6.34
CA SER A 163 -13.42 11.14 -7.45
C SER A 163 -12.18 10.36 -7.91
N ASP A 164 -11.90 9.19 -7.31
CA ASP A 164 -10.72 8.36 -7.59
C ASP A 164 -9.39 9.10 -7.34
N GLU A 165 -9.39 10.07 -6.42
CA GLU A 165 -8.19 10.83 -5.99
C GLU A 165 -7.34 10.01 -5.00
N ILE A 166 -7.98 9.08 -4.28
CA ILE A 166 -7.32 8.15 -3.35
C ILE A 166 -7.74 6.70 -3.65
N GLY A 167 -6.79 5.79 -3.53
CA GLY A 167 -7.01 4.35 -3.65
C GLY A 167 -7.74 3.75 -2.45
N ASP A 168 -8.10 2.47 -2.59
CA ASP A 168 -8.86 1.71 -1.60
C ASP A 168 -8.11 1.55 -0.26
N ASP A 169 -6.82 1.24 -0.33
CA ASP A 169 -5.96 1.10 0.84
C ASP A 169 -5.81 2.42 1.60
N ALA A 170 -5.60 3.52 0.89
CA ALA A 170 -5.52 4.86 1.49
C ALA A 170 -6.86 5.26 2.13
N PHE A 171 -7.98 4.93 1.48
CA PHE A 171 -9.32 5.17 2.02
C PHE A 171 -9.56 4.39 3.31
N HIS A 172 -9.27 3.09 3.34
CA HIS A 172 -9.44 2.27 4.54
C HIS A 172 -8.55 2.71 5.70
N GLN A 173 -7.31 3.09 5.42
CA GLN A 173 -6.42 3.64 6.44
C GLN A 173 -6.97 4.96 7.01
N MET A 174 -7.50 5.84 6.15
CA MET A 174 -8.14 7.09 6.59
C MET A 174 -9.43 6.83 7.38
N GLU A 175 -10.24 5.84 7.02
CA GLU A 175 -11.42 5.44 7.80
C GLU A 175 -11.03 4.95 9.20
N GLU A 176 -10.02 4.09 9.30
CA GLU A 176 -9.52 3.57 10.59
C GLU A 176 -8.99 4.69 11.49
N GLU A 177 -8.28 5.67 10.91
CA GLU A 177 -7.80 6.85 11.64
C GLU A 177 -8.95 7.74 12.14
N LEU A 178 -10.01 7.91 11.35
CA LEU A 178 -11.17 8.70 11.72
C LEU A 178 -12.09 7.99 12.73
N GLU A 179 -12.13 6.65 12.73
CA GLU A 179 -12.84 5.86 13.74
C GLU A 179 -12.12 5.91 15.09
N LYS A 180 -10.78 5.88 15.10
CA LYS A 180 -9.98 6.09 16.33
C LYS A 180 -10.13 7.49 16.93
N GLY A 181 -10.66 8.44 16.16
CA GLY A 181 -10.93 9.80 16.61
C GLY A 181 -12.32 10.00 17.25
N GLU A 182 -13.21 9.01 17.21
CA GLU A 182 -14.53 9.03 17.88
C GLU A 182 -14.48 8.56 19.34
#